data_AF-A0A7X7QYB2-F1
#
_entry.id   AF-A0A7X7QYB2-F1
#
_cell.length_a   1.000
_cell.length_b   1.000
_cell.length_c   1.000
_cell.angle_alpha   90.00
_cell.angle_beta   90.00
_cell.angle_gamma   90.00
#
_symmetry.space_group_name_H-M   'P 1'
#
loop_
_entity.id
_entity.type
_entity.pdbx_description
1 polymer ?
#
loop_
_entity_poly.entity_id
_entity_poly.type
_entity_poly.pdbx_seq_one_letter_code
_entity_poly.pdbx_strand_id
1 'polypeptide(L)' 'TDEKTGKPTPRGESILRATPQGSYGQPEDLLSTLLWLCSDASRFVTGVTVPVDGGFSAFSGV' A
#
# COMPACT_ATOMS: atom_id res chain seq x y z
N THR A 1 12.03 -10.56 -0.07
CA THR A 1 13.13 -10.84 0.89
C THR A 1 14.14 -11.74 0.22
N ASP A 2 15.40 -11.69 0.63
CA ASP A 2 16.43 -12.63 0.19
C ASP A 2 16.17 -13.99 0.84
N GLU A 3 16.13 -15.05 0.03
CA GLU A 3 15.74 -16.40 0.49
C GLU A 3 16.73 -17.00 1.49
N LYS A 4 18.00 -16.58 1.45
CA LYS A 4 19.06 -17.13 2.31
C LYS A 4 19.15 -16.42 3.66
N THR A 5 18.83 -15.14 3.70
CA THR A 5 19.05 -14.27 4.87
C THR A 5 17.77 -13.75 5.50
N GLY A 6 16.63 -13.86 4.82
CA GLY A 6 15.34 -13.32 5.26
C GLY A 6 15.26 -11.78 5.27
N LYS A 7 16.36 -11.09 4.94
CA LYS A 7 16.42 -9.62 4.91
C LYS A 7 15.78 -9.06 3.64
N PRO A 8 15.39 -7.78 3.61
CA PRO A 8 14.98 -7.16 2.36
C PRO A 8 16.13 -7.21 1.34
N THR A 9 15.80 -7.49 0.08
CA THR A 9 16.77 -7.35 -1.02
C THR A 9 17.09 -5.87 -1.24
N PRO A 10 18.12 -5.49 -2.01
CA PRO A 10 18.35 -4.07 -2.34
C PRO A 10 17.12 -3.39 -2.95
N ARG A 11 16.35 -4.11 -3.77
CA ARG A 11 15.05 -3.65 -4.27
C ARG A 11 14.02 -3.53 -3.16
N GLY A 12 13.94 -4.51 -2.26
CA GLY A 12 13.05 -4.44 -1.10
C GLY A 12 13.34 -3.25 -0.18
N GLU A 13 14.61 -2.95 0.08
CA GLU A 13 15.03 -1.74 0.80
C GLU A 13 14.64 -0.45 0.07
N SER A 14 14.68 -0.43 -1.26
CA SER A 14 14.23 0.74 -2.03
C SER A 14 12.72 0.96 -1.92
N ILE A 15 11.92 -0.12 -1.92
CA ILE A 15 10.47 -0.05 -1.75
C ILE A 15 10.15 0.45 -0.34
N LEU A 16 10.75 -0.14 0.69
CA LEU A 16 10.51 0.27 2.08
C LEU A 16 10.88 1.73 2.34
N ARG A 17 11.98 2.22 1.74
CA ARG A 17 12.36 3.64 1.84
C ARG A 17 11.40 4.58 1.12
N ALA A 18 10.78 4.11 0.05
CA ALA A 18 9.81 4.88 -0.72
C ALA A 18 8.37 4.73 -0.24
N THR A 19 8.10 3.85 0.73
CA THR A 19 6.81 3.71 1.41
C THR A 19 6.87 4.47 2.74
N PRO A 20 6.21 5.64 2.89
CA PRO A 20 6.22 6.40 4.13
C PRO A 20 5.79 5.62 5.38
N GLN A 21 4.87 4.65 5.23
CA GLN A 21 4.46 3.77 6.32
C GLN A 21 5.58 2.82 6.81
N GLY A 22 6.66 2.64 6.04
CA GLY A 22 7.85 1.91 6.43
C GLY A 22 7.69 0.38 6.46
N SER A 23 6.59 -0.14 5.93
CA SER A 23 6.30 -1.58 5.88
C SER A 23 5.67 -1.98 4.56
N TYR A 24 5.73 -3.28 4.24
CA TYR A 24 4.89 -3.85 3.20
C TYR A 24 3.45 -3.96 3.70
N GLY A 25 2.50 -3.66 2.83
CA GLY A 25 1.10 -3.98 3.08
C GLY A 25 0.88 -5.49 3.19
N GLN A 26 -0.13 -5.85 3.96
CA GLN A 26 -0.68 -7.19 4.04
C GLN A 26 -1.97 -7.27 3.21
N PRO A 27 -2.40 -8.47 2.77
CA PRO A 27 -3.67 -8.63 2.05
C PRO A 27 -4.88 -8.02 2.79
N GLU A 28 -4.85 -8.07 4.12
CA GLU A 28 -5.91 -7.55 5.00
C GLU A 28 -6.06 -6.03 4.93
N ASP A 29 -4.99 -5.29 4.59
CA ASP A 29 -5.02 -3.83 4.47
C ASP A 29 -5.95 -3.36 3.33
N LEU A 30 -6.24 -4.23 2.35
CA LEU A 30 -7.15 -3.93 1.25
C LEU A 30 -8.63 -4.03 1.65
N LEU A 31 -8.95 -4.80 2.70
CA LEU A 31 -10.32 -5.19 3.00
C LEU A 31 -11.18 -4.00 3.40
N SER A 32 -10.65 -3.09 4.23
CA SER A 32 -11.42 -1.94 4.72
C SER A 32 -11.86 -1.01 3.59
N THR A 33 -10.95 -0.69 2.65
CA THR A 33 -11.26 0.17 1.50
C THR A 33 -12.22 -0.54 0.54
N LEU A 34 -12.04 -1.84 0.31
CA LEU A 34 -12.98 -2.64 -0.49
C LEU A 34 -14.38 -2.65 0.11
N LEU A 35 -14.49 -2.94 1.41
CA LEU A 35 -15.77 -2.96 2.12
C LEU A 35 -16.45 -1.59 2.09
N TRP A 36 -15.69 -0.51 2.29
CA TRP A 36 -16.21 0.84 2.15
C TRP A 36 -16.74 1.09 0.73
N LEU A 37 -15.97 0.76 -0.31
CA LEU A 37 -16.38 0.91 -1.71
C LEU A 37 -17.65 0.11 -2.04
N CYS A 38 -17.84 -1.07 -1.43
CA CYS A 38 -19.03 -1.90 -1.63
C CYS A 38 -20.22 -1.53 -0.74
N SER A 39 -20.07 -0.59 0.20
CA SER A 39 -21.10 -0.23 1.17
C SER A 39 -21.90 1.01 0.74
N ASP A 40 -23.04 1.26 1.41
CA ASP A 40 -23.82 2.49 1.21
C ASP A 40 -23.05 3.78 1.57
N ALA A 41 -21.95 3.67 2.33
CA ALA A 41 -21.11 4.80 2.70
C ALA A 41 -20.40 5.43 1.49
N SER A 42 -20.25 4.69 0.38
CA SER A 42 -19.64 5.15 -0.87
C SER A 42 -20.66 5.45 -1.97
N ARG A 43 -21.97 5.55 -1.67
CA ARG A 43 -23.06 5.57 -2.69
C ARG A 43 -22.95 6.61 -3.83
N PHE A 44 -22.14 7.65 -3.66
CA PHE A 44 -21.92 8.70 -4.66
C PHE A 44 -20.45 8.84 -5.07
N VAL A 45 -19.62 7.85 -4.71
CA VAL A 45 -18.22 7.73 -5.11
C VAL A 45 -18.15 6.82 -6.31
N THR A 46 -17.76 7.36 -7.46
CA THR A 46 -17.61 6.60 -8.71
C THR A 46 -16.51 7.22 -9.57
N GLY A 47 -15.91 6.42 -10.46
CA GLY A 47 -14.89 6.88 -11.41
C GLY A 47 -13.53 7.23 -10.79
N VAL A 48 -13.22 6.71 -9.60
CA VAL A 48 -11.98 7.00 -8.87
C VAL A 48 -11.12 5.74 -8.68
N THR A 49 -9.81 5.94 -8.60
CA THR A 49 -8.84 4.94 -8.12
C THR A 49 -8.38 5.37 -6.73
N VAL A 50 -8.58 4.52 -5.72
CA VAL A 50 -8.15 4.80 -4.34
C VAL A 50 -6.86 4.04 -4.06
N PRO A 51 -5.71 4.72 -3.87
CA PRO A 51 -4.47 4.05 -3.52
C PRO A 51 -4.52 3.49 -2.08
N VAL A 52 -4.14 2.24 -1.92
CA VAL A 52 -3.97 1.55 -0.64
C VAL A 52 -2.54 0.99 -0.62
N ASP A 53 -1.57 1.88 -0.38
CA ASP A 53 -0.16 1.60 -0.67
C ASP A 53 0.82 2.13 0.40
N GLY A 54 0.31 2.50 1.57
CA GLY A 54 1.12 3.05 2.66
C GLY A 54 1.80 4.39 2.32
N GLY A 55 1.24 5.13 1.36
CA GLY A 55 1.74 6.44 0.93
C GLY A 55 2.79 6.37 -0.17
N PHE A 56 3.05 5.19 -0.73
CA PHE A 56 4.09 4.99 -1.75
C PHE A 56 3.89 5.91 -2.96
N SER A 57 2.67 6.01 -3.49
CA SER A 57 2.36 6.87 -4.65
C SER A 57 2.45 8.36 -4.35
N ALA A 58 2.43 8.75 -3.06
CA ALA A 58 2.54 10.14 -2.62
C ALA A 58 3.98 10.55 -2.27
N PHE A 59 4.93 9.62 -2.25
CA PHE A 59 6.31 9.89 -1.88
C PHE A 59 7.05 10.64 -3.01
N SER A 60 7.63 11.80 -2.68
CA SER A 60 8.33 12.65 -3.63
C SER A 60 9.80 12.28 -3.87
N GLY A 61 10.37 11.36 -3.08
CA GLY A 61 11.79 11.00 -3.21
C GLY A 61 12.77 11.91 -2.48
N VAL A 62 12.28 12.92 -1.75
CA VAL A 62 13.04 13.92 -0.99
C VAL A 62 12.52 14.07 0.42
#